data_AF-A0A939THJ2-F1
#
_entry.id   AF-A0A939THJ2-F1
#
_cell.length_a   1.000
_cell.length_b   1.000
_cell.length_c   1.000
_cell.angle_alpha   90.00
_cell.angle_beta   90.00
_cell.angle_gamma   90.00
#
_symmetry.space_group_name_H-M   'P 1'
#
loop_
_entity.id
_entity.type
_entity.pdbx_description
1 polymer ?
#
loop_
_entity_poly.entity_id
_entity_poly.type
_entity_poly.pdbx_seq_one_letter_code
_entity_poly.pdbx_strand_id
1 'polypeptide(L)'
;MARGLRFLLALMVVALAGLGVAWLMGALSRGGAGEGQAPEVVQELFAVPVRSSRQLETDAFNRLLEAARDAGEPWVENPLWISLAFLEDLEGQTVGIVRADGAAEAPASSTVTVIRDQLADDSVRAIWNEFHLTRDEAGAWTLAEAREAYRCRRGGQTDHFAADRCP
;
A
#
# COMPACT_ATOMS: atom_id res chain seq x y z
N MET A 1 62.32 -12.44 -36.61
CA MET A 1 61.49 -13.37 -35.80
C MET A 1 60.04 -13.07 -36.16
N ALA A 2 59.46 -13.67 -37.21
CA ALA A 2 58.76 -14.98 -37.21
C ALA A 2 57.65 -15.05 -36.16
N ARG A 3 56.40 -15.46 -36.41
CA ARG A 3 55.54 -15.70 -37.59
C ARG A 3 54.26 -16.28 -36.99
N GLY A 4 53.10 -16.01 -37.60
CA GLY A 4 51.94 -16.92 -37.55
C GLY A 4 50.70 -16.33 -36.87
N LEU A 5 49.48 -16.56 -37.34
CA LEU A 5 49.06 -17.24 -38.56
C LEU A 5 47.59 -16.82 -38.83
N ARG A 6 47.33 -16.53 -40.10
CA ARG A 6 46.05 -16.27 -40.75
C ARG A 6 45.00 -17.34 -40.43
N PHE A 7 43.70 -17.01 -40.49
CA PHE A 7 42.84 -17.45 -41.60
C PHE A 7 41.45 -16.79 -41.55
N LEU A 8 41.16 -16.03 -42.61
CA LEU A 8 39.81 -15.67 -43.06
C LEU A 8 39.11 -16.92 -43.59
N LEU A 9 37.81 -17.08 -43.34
CA LEU A 9 36.91 -17.67 -44.32
C LEU A 9 35.48 -17.19 -44.09
N ALA A 10 34.99 -16.40 -45.05
CA ALA A 10 33.58 -16.11 -45.23
C ALA A 10 32.93 -17.29 -45.98
N LEU A 11 31.68 -17.62 -45.65
CA LEU A 11 30.74 -18.13 -46.64
C LEU A 11 29.28 -17.86 -46.18
N MET A 12 28.54 -17.25 -47.10
CA MET A 12 27.12 -16.95 -47.04
C MET A 12 26.35 -18.05 -47.80
N VAL A 13 25.02 -18.14 -47.58
CA VAL A 13 23.96 -18.76 -48.45
C VAL A 13 23.71 -20.27 -48.26
N VAL A 14 22.50 -20.88 -48.20
CA VAL A 14 21.05 -20.55 -48.17
C VAL A 14 20.29 -21.88 -47.88
N ALA A 15 19.06 -21.84 -47.35
CA ALA A 15 17.86 -22.59 -47.83
C ALA A 15 16.93 -23.09 -46.71
N LEU A 16 15.66 -22.67 -46.82
CA LEU A 16 14.48 -23.19 -46.13
C LEU A 16 14.20 -24.65 -46.48
N ALA A 17 13.72 -25.45 -45.52
CA ALA A 17 12.59 -26.39 -45.71
C ALA A 17 12.26 -27.16 -44.41
N GLY A 18 11.00 -27.04 -43.98
CA GLY A 18 10.18 -28.23 -43.72
C GLY A 18 10.15 -28.82 -42.31
N LEU A 19 8.90 -28.99 -41.85
CA LEU A 19 8.38 -29.94 -40.86
C LEU A 19 8.28 -29.44 -39.42
N GLY A 20 7.03 -29.16 -39.07
CA GLY A 20 6.59 -28.63 -37.79
C GLY A 20 6.86 -29.58 -36.63
N VAL A 21 7.42 -29.00 -35.58
CA VAL A 21 7.24 -29.48 -34.22
C VAL A 21 5.97 -28.84 -33.71
N ALA A 22 4.87 -29.56 -33.94
CA ALA A 22 3.57 -29.23 -33.42
C ALA A 22 3.53 -29.58 -31.92
N TRP A 23 3.04 -28.64 -31.12
CA TRP A 23 2.48 -28.83 -29.77
C TRP A 23 3.43 -29.31 -28.65
N LEU A 24 4.17 -28.35 -28.10
CA LEU A 24 4.57 -28.35 -26.68
C LEU A 24 4.37 -26.94 -26.08
N MET A 25 3.23 -26.34 -26.38
CA MET A 25 2.72 -25.09 -25.80
C MET A 25 1.30 -25.35 -25.33
N GLY A 26 1.18 -25.98 -24.16
CA GLY A 26 -0.11 -26.42 -23.64
C GLY A 26 -0.15 -26.52 -22.12
N ALA A 27 0.49 -25.58 -21.40
CA ALA A 27 0.29 -25.41 -19.96
C ALA A 27 0.68 -24.01 -19.43
N LEU A 28 0.69 -22.98 -20.29
CA LEU A 28 0.90 -21.58 -19.88
C LEU A 28 -0.21 -20.71 -20.44
N SER A 29 -1.46 -21.03 -20.12
CA SER A 29 -2.57 -20.10 -20.31
C SER A 29 -3.74 -20.45 -19.40
N ARG A 30 -3.62 -20.01 -18.14
CA ARG A 30 -4.76 -19.57 -17.32
C ARG A 30 -4.29 -18.78 -16.09
N GLY A 31 -3.27 -17.94 -16.26
CA GLY A 31 -3.16 -16.74 -15.43
C GLY A 31 -4.13 -15.76 -16.03
N GLY A 32 -5.38 -15.76 -15.57
CA GLY A 32 -6.31 -14.70 -15.91
C GLY A 32 -5.64 -13.39 -15.53
N ALA A 33 -5.47 -12.50 -16.51
CA ALA A 33 -5.36 -11.08 -16.24
C ALA A 33 -6.69 -10.67 -15.61
N GLY A 34 -6.84 -10.89 -14.31
CA GLY A 34 -7.85 -10.19 -13.54
C GLY A 34 -7.44 -8.73 -13.54
N GLU A 35 -8.31 -7.86 -14.02
CA GLU A 35 -8.26 -6.44 -13.66
C GLU A 35 -7.92 -6.31 -12.17
N GLY A 36 -7.05 -5.34 -11.84
CA GLY A 36 -6.38 -5.21 -10.55
C GLY A 36 -7.32 -5.00 -9.35
N GLN A 37 -8.01 -6.05 -8.95
CA GLN A 37 -8.81 -6.10 -7.73
C GLN A 37 -7.88 -6.38 -6.55
N ALA A 38 -8.06 -5.64 -5.45
CA ALA A 38 -7.38 -5.96 -4.20
C ALA A 38 -7.71 -7.40 -3.76
N PRO A 39 -6.82 -8.10 -3.02
CA PRO A 39 -7.14 -9.40 -2.45
C PRO A 39 -8.49 -9.38 -1.72
N GLU A 40 -9.29 -10.44 -1.83
CA GLU A 40 -10.62 -10.54 -1.22
C GLU A 40 -10.60 -10.19 0.28
N VAL A 41 -9.60 -10.71 1.01
CA VAL A 41 -9.39 -10.39 2.43
C VAL A 41 -9.29 -8.89 2.70
N VAL A 42 -8.68 -8.11 1.81
CA VAL A 42 -8.60 -6.65 1.97
C VAL A 42 -9.98 -6.03 1.68
N GLN A 43 -10.66 -6.46 0.62
CA GLN A 43 -11.99 -5.94 0.29
C GLN A 43 -12.98 -6.16 1.45
N GLU A 44 -12.98 -7.35 2.05
CA GLU A 44 -13.82 -7.68 3.21
C GLU A 44 -13.50 -6.82 4.43
N LEU A 45 -12.22 -6.55 4.70
CA LEU A 45 -11.80 -5.68 5.81
C LEU A 45 -12.36 -4.28 5.66
N PHE A 46 -12.28 -3.71 4.46
CA PHE A 46 -12.79 -2.36 4.18
C PHE A 46 -14.31 -2.28 4.02
N ALA A 47 -15.00 -3.41 3.89
CA ALA A 47 -16.47 -3.45 3.86
C ALA A 47 -17.11 -3.37 5.26
N VAL A 48 -16.34 -3.56 6.33
CA VAL A 48 -16.85 -3.48 7.71
C VAL A 48 -17.17 -2.03 8.06
N PRO A 49 -18.40 -1.71 8.52
CA PRO A 49 -18.79 -0.34 8.79
C PRO A 49 -18.07 0.24 10.01
N VAL A 50 -17.73 1.53 9.93
CA VAL A 50 -17.27 2.33 11.07
C VAL A 50 -18.47 3.09 11.64
N ARG A 51 -18.87 2.77 12.88
CA ARG A 51 -20.02 3.40 13.55
C ARG A 51 -19.63 4.63 14.36
N SER A 52 -18.45 4.59 14.98
CA SER A 52 -17.87 5.69 15.72
C SER A 52 -16.34 5.56 15.71
N SER A 53 -15.65 6.67 15.97
CA SER A 53 -14.20 6.71 16.04
C SER A 53 -13.74 7.77 17.03
N ARG A 54 -12.57 7.56 17.61
CA ARG A 54 -11.87 8.50 18.48
C ARG A 54 -10.92 9.37 17.65
N GLN A 55 -10.92 10.67 17.91
CA GLN A 55 -9.91 11.58 17.38
C GLN A 55 -8.56 11.34 18.07
N LEU A 56 -7.49 11.31 17.30
CA LEU A 56 -6.12 11.28 17.79
C LEU A 56 -5.50 12.68 17.72
N GLU A 57 -4.64 12.99 18.69
CA GLU A 57 -3.89 14.25 18.74
C GLU A 57 -2.82 14.29 17.64
N THR A 58 -2.79 15.37 16.87
CA THR A 58 -1.87 15.50 15.72
C THR A 58 -0.81 16.58 15.91
N ASP A 59 -0.98 17.50 16.86
CA ASP A 59 -0.11 18.68 17.04
C ASP A 59 1.36 18.33 17.26
N ALA A 60 1.63 17.34 18.12
CA ALA A 60 3.01 16.91 18.39
C ALA A 60 3.66 16.30 17.15
N PHE A 61 2.90 15.51 16.39
CA PHE A 61 3.38 14.89 15.16
C PHE A 61 3.59 15.92 14.06
N ASN A 62 2.70 16.91 13.91
CA ASN A 62 2.87 17.96 12.91
C ASN A 62 4.12 18.81 13.15
N ARG A 63 4.53 19.02 14.42
CA ARG A 63 5.84 19.62 14.73
C ARG A 63 7.02 18.75 14.30
N LEU A 64 6.91 17.42 14.44
CA LEU A 64 7.93 16.49 13.93
C LEU A 64 7.97 16.50 12.39
N LEU A 65 6.81 16.57 11.75
CA LEU A 65 6.67 16.64 10.31
C LEU A 65 7.30 17.93 9.74
N GLU A 66 7.10 19.05 10.43
CA GLU A 66 7.76 20.33 10.11
C GLU A 66 9.28 20.23 10.24
N ALA A 67 9.78 19.71 11.37
CA ALA A 67 11.22 19.53 11.57
C ALA A 67 11.85 18.58 10.54
N ALA A 68 11.15 17.50 10.16
CA ALA A 68 11.61 16.56 9.14
C ALA A 68 11.65 17.21 7.75
N ARG A 69 10.69 18.09 7.44
CA ARG A 69 10.70 18.89 6.21
C ARG A 69 11.86 19.86 6.15
N ASP A 70 12.13 20.57 7.25
CA ASP A 70 13.28 21.48 7.35
C ASP A 70 14.61 20.74 7.19
N ALA A 71 14.67 19.48 7.64
CA ALA A 71 15.80 18.59 7.43
C ALA A 71 15.89 18.00 6.01
N GLY A 72 14.89 18.24 5.15
CA GLY A 72 14.84 17.73 3.78
C GLY A 72 14.51 16.24 3.67
N GLU A 73 13.82 15.68 4.66
CA GLU A 73 13.46 14.26 4.68
C GLU A 73 12.41 13.93 3.62
N PRO A 74 12.65 12.98 2.69
CA PRO A 74 11.79 12.76 1.53
C PRO A 74 10.42 12.14 1.87
N TRP A 75 10.26 11.52 3.05
CA TRP A 75 9.02 10.85 3.43
C TRP A 75 7.87 11.83 3.69
N VAL A 76 8.19 13.10 3.99
CA VAL A 76 7.20 14.17 4.27
C VAL A 76 6.45 14.65 3.01
N GLU A 77 6.87 14.20 1.84
CA GLU A 77 6.24 14.56 0.55
C GLU A 77 5.11 13.62 0.15
N ASN A 78 4.90 12.53 0.91
CA ASN A 78 3.95 11.48 0.56
C ASN A 78 2.96 11.22 1.70
N PRO A 79 1.65 11.45 1.48
CA PRO A 79 0.62 11.22 2.48
C PRO A 79 0.60 9.79 3.07
N LEU A 80 0.93 8.78 2.28
CA LEU A 80 1.03 7.40 2.78
C LEU A 80 2.17 7.27 3.79
N TRP A 81 3.37 7.75 3.46
CA TRP A 81 4.51 7.63 4.36
C TRP A 81 4.32 8.43 5.64
N ILE A 82 3.72 9.63 5.57
CA ILE A 82 3.34 10.42 6.74
C ILE A 82 2.39 9.62 7.64
N SER A 83 1.36 9.01 7.06
CA SER A 83 0.37 8.22 7.82
C SER A 83 0.99 6.99 8.49
N LEU A 84 1.91 6.31 7.82
CA LEU A 84 2.64 5.17 8.38
C LEU A 84 3.62 5.60 9.48
N ALA A 85 4.28 6.75 9.32
CA ALA A 85 5.14 7.32 10.36
C ALA A 85 4.35 7.70 11.61
N PHE A 86 3.11 8.19 11.46
CA PHE A 86 2.23 8.48 12.60
C PHE A 86 1.84 7.23 13.39
N LEU A 87 1.67 6.09 12.72
CA LEU A 87 1.29 4.83 13.36
C LEU A 87 2.42 4.15 14.15
N GLU A 88 3.67 4.50 13.87
CA GLU A 88 4.91 3.91 14.40
C GLU A 88 5.13 2.41 14.06
N ASP A 89 4.08 1.58 14.06
CA ASP A 89 4.13 0.15 13.73
C ASP A 89 2.89 -0.34 12.96
N LEU A 90 3.07 -1.45 12.24
CA LEU A 90 2.05 -2.16 11.45
C LEU A 90 1.88 -3.59 11.96
N GLU A 91 1.51 -3.73 13.23
CA GLU A 91 1.20 -5.03 13.83
C GLU A 91 -0.04 -5.69 13.19
N GLY A 92 -0.13 -7.02 13.32
CA GLY A 92 -1.23 -7.83 12.81
C GLY A 92 -0.80 -8.76 11.67
N GLN A 93 -1.53 -9.85 11.47
CA GLN A 93 -1.22 -10.79 10.38
C GLN A 93 -1.70 -10.28 9.01
N THR A 94 -2.62 -9.32 8.99
CA THR A 94 -3.13 -8.73 7.76
C THR A 94 -3.22 -7.23 7.93
N VAL A 95 -2.61 -6.49 7.00
CA VAL A 95 -2.67 -5.03 6.95
C VAL A 95 -3.25 -4.62 5.61
N GLY A 96 -4.38 -3.94 5.65
CA GLY A 96 -5.02 -3.34 4.50
C GLY A 96 -4.79 -1.84 4.51
N ILE A 97 -4.34 -1.28 3.38
CA ILE A 97 -4.09 0.15 3.24
C ILE A 97 -4.79 0.63 1.96
N VAL A 98 -5.60 1.67 2.09
CA VAL A 98 -6.22 2.37 0.96
C VAL A 98 -5.85 3.84 1.05
N ARG A 99 -5.40 4.41 -0.06
CA ARG A 99 -5.19 5.84 -0.23
C ARG A 99 -6.17 6.36 -1.28
N ALA A 100 -6.86 7.43 -0.95
CA ALA A 100 -7.73 8.16 -1.86
C ALA A 100 -7.29 9.63 -1.92
N ASP A 101 -6.84 10.06 -3.09
CA ASP A 101 -6.43 11.44 -3.32
C ASP A 101 -7.61 12.28 -3.82
N GLY A 102 -7.67 13.55 -3.41
CA GLY A 102 -8.74 14.47 -3.83
C GLY A 102 -8.70 14.83 -5.32
N ALA A 103 -7.57 14.59 -5.99
CA ALA A 103 -7.38 14.77 -7.43
C ALA A 103 -6.30 13.81 -7.94
N ALA A 104 -6.34 13.48 -9.23
CA ALA A 104 -5.35 12.60 -9.87
C ALA A 104 -3.98 13.27 -10.03
N GLU A 105 -3.96 14.58 -10.27
CA GLU A 105 -2.74 15.37 -10.41
C GLU A 105 -2.66 16.41 -9.31
N ALA A 106 -1.46 16.54 -8.71
CA ALA A 106 -1.15 17.51 -7.66
C ALA A 106 -2.26 17.64 -6.58
N PRO A 107 -2.65 16.53 -5.92
CA PRO A 107 -3.74 16.57 -4.93
C PRO A 107 -3.42 17.55 -3.80
N ALA A 108 -4.38 18.41 -3.49
CA ALA A 108 -4.34 19.29 -2.31
C ALA A 108 -4.77 18.57 -1.02
N SER A 109 -5.32 17.36 -1.14
CA SER A 109 -5.78 16.55 -0.03
C SER A 109 -5.62 15.06 -0.32
N SER A 110 -5.40 14.28 0.72
CA SER A 110 -5.33 12.82 0.65
C SER A 110 -5.95 12.22 1.90
N THR A 111 -6.65 11.11 1.74
CA THR A 111 -7.14 10.28 2.84
C THR A 111 -6.45 8.94 2.77
N VAL A 112 -5.83 8.53 3.87
CA VAL A 112 -5.20 7.22 4.02
C VAL A 112 -5.94 6.46 5.10
N THR A 113 -6.47 5.30 4.76
CA THR A 113 -7.15 4.40 5.68
C THR A 113 -6.32 3.14 5.86
N VAL A 114 -6.03 2.79 7.11
CA VAL A 114 -5.24 1.61 7.48
C VAL A 114 -6.08 0.72 8.38
N ILE A 115 -6.23 -0.55 8.01
CA ILE A 115 -6.85 -1.58 8.84
C ILE A 115 -5.80 -2.62 9.18
N ARG A 116 -5.51 -2.77 10.47
CA ARG A 116 -4.66 -3.82 11.02
C ARG A 116 -5.54 -4.90 11.61
N ASP A 117 -5.48 -6.12 11.08
CA ASP A 117 -6.35 -7.23 11.43
C ASP A 117 -5.56 -8.44 11.92
N GLN A 118 -6.23 -9.28 12.71
CA GLN A 118 -5.65 -10.48 13.36
C GLN A 118 -4.52 -10.12 14.33
N LEU A 119 -4.77 -9.11 15.16
CA LEU A 119 -3.86 -8.67 16.21
C LEU A 119 -3.63 -9.77 17.24
N ALA A 120 -2.49 -9.74 17.92
CA ALA A 120 -2.13 -10.71 18.96
C ALA A 120 -3.03 -10.59 20.22
N ASP A 121 -3.64 -9.42 20.42
CA ASP A 121 -4.62 -9.15 21.47
C ASP A 121 -5.87 -10.06 21.33
N ASP A 122 -6.28 -10.67 22.44
CA ASP A 122 -7.38 -11.63 22.50
C ASP A 122 -8.77 -10.97 22.60
N SER A 123 -8.81 -9.66 22.78
CA SER A 123 -9.99 -8.82 22.90
C SER A 123 -10.21 -8.01 21.61
N VAL A 124 -9.14 -7.48 21.01
CA VAL A 124 -9.18 -6.69 19.77
C VAL A 124 -9.00 -7.57 18.53
N ARG A 125 -9.96 -7.54 17.61
CA ARG A 125 -9.88 -8.26 16.33
C ARG A 125 -9.07 -7.47 15.32
N ALA A 126 -9.39 -6.18 15.20
CA ALA A 126 -8.80 -5.26 14.25
C ALA A 126 -8.81 -3.81 14.78
N ILE A 127 -7.87 -3.00 14.30
CA ILE A 127 -7.84 -1.55 14.47
C ILE A 127 -8.00 -0.90 13.11
N TRP A 128 -8.92 0.06 13.02
CA TRP A 128 -9.09 0.96 11.88
C TRP A 128 -8.51 2.31 12.24
N ASN A 129 -7.70 2.87 11.34
CA ASN A 129 -7.24 4.24 11.40
C ASN A 129 -7.52 4.95 10.09
N GLU A 130 -7.84 6.24 10.17
CA GLU A 130 -7.99 7.11 9.02
C GLU A 130 -7.26 8.42 9.24
N PHE A 131 -6.52 8.84 8.22
CA PHE A 131 -5.68 10.02 8.23
C PHE A 131 -6.13 10.93 7.11
N HIS A 132 -6.52 12.14 7.46
CA HIS A 132 -6.80 13.18 6.50
C HIS A 132 -5.63 14.15 6.45
N LEU A 133 -5.00 14.25 5.27
CA LEU A 133 -3.89 15.14 5.01
C LEU A 133 -4.31 16.23 4.06
N THR A 134 -3.78 17.43 4.29
CA THR A 134 -3.97 18.60 3.43
C THR A 134 -2.62 19.16 3.03
N ARG A 135 -2.55 19.72 1.83
CA ARG A 135 -1.35 20.31 1.25
C ARG A 135 -1.56 21.81 1.09
N ASP A 136 -0.64 22.60 1.60
CA ASP A 136 -0.68 24.06 1.45
C ASP A 136 -0.17 24.53 0.08
N GLU A 137 -0.18 25.85 -0.13
CA GLU A 137 0.30 26.48 -1.37
C GLU A 137 1.81 26.31 -1.60
N ALA A 138 2.59 26.12 -0.54
CA ALA A 138 4.02 25.83 -0.63
C ALA A 138 4.29 24.36 -0.97
N GLY A 139 3.24 23.52 -1.00
CA GLY A 139 3.32 22.11 -1.30
C GLY A 139 3.60 21.24 -0.07
N ALA A 140 3.53 21.80 1.14
CA ALA A 140 3.77 21.08 2.38
C ALA A 140 2.52 20.35 2.86
N TRP A 141 2.66 19.06 3.14
CA TRP A 141 1.60 18.24 3.73
C TRP A 141 1.51 18.44 5.24
N THR A 142 0.30 18.50 5.77
CA THR A 142 -0.02 18.51 7.20
C THR A 142 -1.06 17.44 7.50
N LEU A 143 -0.93 16.76 8.63
CA LEU A 143 -1.94 15.82 9.12
C LEU A 143 -3.07 16.60 9.81
N ALA A 144 -4.15 16.82 9.09
CA ALA A 144 -5.28 17.62 9.55
C ALA A 144 -6.17 16.84 10.54
N GLU A 145 -6.40 15.56 10.29
CA GLU A 145 -7.20 14.69 11.16
C GLU A 145 -6.57 13.30 11.21
N ALA A 146 -6.61 12.68 12.39
CA ALA A 146 -6.27 11.28 12.59
C ALA A 146 -7.34 10.64 13.47
N ARG A 147 -7.90 9.51 13.04
CA ARG A 147 -9.00 8.83 13.72
C ARG A 147 -8.65 7.39 14.00
N GLU A 148 -9.26 6.82 15.03
CA GLU A 148 -9.10 5.42 15.41
C GLU A 148 -10.42 4.79 15.82
N ALA A 149 -10.61 3.52 15.46
CA ALA A 149 -11.71 2.70 15.93
C ALA A 149 -11.30 1.23 16.03
N TYR A 150 -11.99 0.48 16.88
CA TYR A 150 -11.70 -0.92 17.17
C TYR A 150 -12.86 -1.81 16.75
N ARG A 151 -12.51 -2.97 16.21
CA ARG A 151 -13.42 -4.10 16.05
C ARG A 151 -13.02 -5.17 17.04
N CYS A 152 -13.95 -5.66 17.84
CA CYS A 152 -13.63 -6.63 18.89
C CYS A 152 -13.83 -8.07 18.44
N ARG A 153 -13.14 -8.99 19.13
CA ARG A 153 -13.32 -10.44 18.94
C ARG A 153 -14.59 -10.94 19.61
N ARG A 154 -15.06 -10.26 20.66
CA ARG A 154 -16.22 -10.61 21.48
C ARG A 154 -17.01 -9.37 21.89
N GLY A 155 -18.19 -9.58 22.46
CA GLY A 155 -19.08 -8.50 22.91
C GLY A 155 -19.97 -7.95 21.79
N GLY A 156 -20.40 -6.69 21.92
CA GLY A 156 -21.39 -6.07 21.03
C GLY A 156 -20.86 -5.44 19.74
N GLN A 157 -19.53 -5.40 19.55
CA GLN A 157 -18.87 -4.68 18.44
C GLN A 157 -18.01 -5.62 17.56
N THR A 158 -18.55 -6.79 17.24
CA THR A 158 -17.86 -7.84 16.45
C THR A 158 -18.05 -7.68 14.94
N ASP A 159 -19.04 -6.91 14.50
CA ASP A 159 -19.44 -6.71 13.11
C ASP A 159 -19.22 -5.26 12.60
N HIS A 160 -18.65 -4.39 13.43
CA HIS A 160 -18.37 -2.99 13.10
C HIS A 160 -17.16 -2.46 13.88
N PHE A 161 -16.61 -1.34 13.42
CA PHE A 161 -15.63 -0.55 14.17
C PHE A 161 -16.34 0.50 15.03
N ALA A 162 -15.88 0.68 16.26
CA ALA A 162 -16.36 1.70 17.20
C ALA A 162 -15.21 2.29 18.02
N ALA A 163 -15.42 3.49 18.56
CA ALA A 163 -14.45 4.18 19.42
C ALA A 163 -14.25 3.49 20.79
N ASP A 164 -15.26 2.76 21.25
CA ASP A 164 -15.26 2.12 22.56
C ASP A 164 -14.24 0.97 22.62
N ARG A 165 -13.63 0.82 23.79
CA ARG A 165 -12.64 -0.23 24.04
C ARG A 165 -13.28 -1.61 24.01
N CYS A 166 -12.52 -2.58 23.53
CA CYS A 166 -12.93 -3.98 23.62
C CYS A 166 -13.01 -4.47 25.06
N PRO A 167 -14.02 -5.31 25.39
CA PRO A 167 -14.20 -5.89 26.71
C PRO A 167 -13.28 -7.08 26.99
#